data_AF-A0A518FQN0-F1
#
_entry.id   AF-A0A518FQN0-F1
#
_cell.length_a   1.000
_cell.length_b   1.000
_cell.length_c   1.000
_cell.angle_alpha   90.00
_cell.angle_beta   90.00
_cell.angle_gamma   90.00
#
_symmetry.space_group_name_H-M   'P 1'
#
loop_
_entity.id
_entity.type
_entity.pdbx_description
1 polymer ?
#
loop_
_entity_poly.entity_id
_entity_poly.type
_entity_poly.pdbx_seq_one_letter_code
_entity_poly.pdbx_strand_id
1 'polypeptide(L)'
;MTISFQCKQCGKQYKVSDDKGGKKIKCRQCEAVMKIPVPDGDDFLDDLDEGETEYTPHVRRRKKSPSKPAKPKRKNKAASGPKPGVLIALGVLVLLLGGGGYFLFTWSTPGGKMLKGITDKADEIINSQGTGQSSQQVHQSDVDRMKKIGLAFHNYHDSFTRFPYADAHLVDGKPNLSWRVHLLPFLGEQELYHKFKLDEPWDSPHNKALLDQMPDVYLTQGVQQPGYTSIMTFTGKDTPFNGGKGPQMRNFTDGVSNVILVVKAGPDKAVPWTQPVDLPFNPGNPISALGQATDGKFLCLMGDAAIKTIPTSISPQTLSLAIQHKDGQVLPVF
;
A
#
# COMPACT_ATOMS: atom_id res chain seq x y z
N MET A 1 19.75 11.64 -26.75
CA MET A 1 20.19 10.30 -27.22
C MET A 1 19.60 9.98 -28.60
N THR A 2 20.04 8.89 -29.28
CA THR A 2 19.57 8.56 -30.64
C THR A 2 19.15 7.10 -30.77
N ILE A 3 17.92 6.86 -31.20
CA ILE A 3 17.34 5.53 -31.41
C ILE A 3 17.78 5.01 -32.77
N SER A 4 18.33 3.79 -32.80
CA SER A 4 18.67 3.09 -34.04
C SER A 4 17.77 1.86 -34.21
N PHE A 5 17.09 1.73 -35.35
CA PHE A 5 16.17 0.61 -35.62
C PHE A 5 16.07 0.31 -37.11
N GLN A 6 15.51 -0.86 -37.48
CA GLN A 6 15.36 -1.27 -38.88
C GLN A 6 13.91 -1.54 -39.29
N CYS A 7 13.61 -1.33 -40.56
CA CYS A 7 12.32 -1.65 -41.14
C CYS A 7 12.11 -3.16 -41.24
N LYS A 8 11.08 -3.70 -40.55
CA LYS A 8 10.73 -5.13 -40.60
C LYS A 8 10.26 -5.63 -41.97
N GLN A 9 9.98 -4.75 -42.93
CA GLN A 9 9.48 -5.09 -44.27
C GLN A 9 10.56 -5.04 -45.36
N CYS A 10 11.57 -4.17 -45.24
CA CYS A 10 12.61 -4.00 -46.27
C CYS A 10 14.04 -3.86 -45.74
N GLY A 11 14.29 -4.09 -44.45
CA GLY A 11 15.62 -4.05 -43.83
C GLY A 11 16.25 -2.65 -43.67
N LYS A 12 15.65 -1.59 -44.22
CA LYS A 12 16.23 -0.23 -44.16
C LYS A 12 16.43 0.24 -42.72
N GLN A 13 17.67 0.63 -42.40
CA GLN A 13 18.03 1.19 -41.10
C GLN A 13 17.62 2.66 -40.98
N TYR A 14 17.29 3.05 -39.75
CA TYR A 14 16.89 4.40 -39.34
C TYR A 14 17.64 4.79 -38.07
N LYS A 15 18.08 6.04 -38.03
CA LYS A 15 18.63 6.70 -36.84
C LYS A 15 17.81 7.98 -36.61
N VAL A 16 17.15 8.09 -35.46
CA VAL A 16 16.22 9.19 -35.12
C VAL A 16 16.46 9.65 -33.67
N SER A 17 16.14 10.89 -33.33
CA SER A 17 16.24 11.32 -31.92
C SER A 17 15.28 10.54 -31.04
N ASP A 18 15.71 10.32 -29.79
CA ASP A 18 14.89 9.92 -28.64
C ASP A 18 13.49 10.53 -28.58
N ASP A 19 13.33 11.82 -28.87
CA ASP A 19 12.03 12.53 -28.89
C ASP A 19 11.01 11.91 -29.85
N LYS A 20 11.45 11.06 -30.80
CA LYS A 20 10.57 10.33 -31.73
C LYS A 20 10.15 8.96 -31.22
N GLY A 21 10.62 8.52 -30.05
CA GLY A 21 10.22 7.29 -29.38
C GLY A 21 8.71 7.11 -29.36
N GLY A 22 8.25 5.90 -29.71
CA GLY A 22 6.84 5.55 -29.71
C GLY A 22 5.98 6.15 -30.84
N LYS A 23 6.47 7.14 -31.60
CA LYS A 23 5.73 7.76 -32.72
C LYS A 23 5.68 6.81 -33.93
N LYS A 24 4.65 7.00 -34.78
CA LYS A 24 4.52 6.27 -36.05
C LYS A 24 5.23 7.02 -37.18
N ILE A 25 5.99 6.30 -38.01
CA ILE A 25 6.73 6.83 -39.16
C ILE A 25 6.53 5.93 -40.39
N LYS A 26 6.48 6.51 -41.60
CA LYS A 26 6.48 5.76 -42.86
C LYS A 26 7.91 5.42 -43.29
N CYS A 27 8.13 4.20 -43.79
CA CYS A 27 9.41 3.78 -44.36
C CYS A 27 9.72 4.54 -45.66
N ARG A 28 10.88 5.22 -45.74
CA ARG A 28 11.43 5.86 -46.95
C ARG A 28 11.95 4.86 -48.01
N GLN A 29 11.33 3.69 -48.16
CA GLN A 29 11.69 2.69 -49.19
C GLN A 29 10.50 1.80 -49.57
N CYS A 30 9.71 1.33 -48.60
CA CYS A 30 8.53 0.48 -48.85
C CYS A 30 7.22 1.09 -48.33
N GLU A 31 7.23 2.36 -47.91
CA GLU A 31 6.11 3.13 -47.35
C GLU A 31 5.41 2.58 -46.09
N ALA A 32 5.76 1.35 -45.67
CA ALA A 32 5.21 0.68 -44.50
C ALA A 32 5.22 1.59 -43.26
N VAL A 33 4.09 1.65 -42.57
CA VAL A 33 3.95 2.39 -41.30
C VAL A 33 4.57 1.56 -40.18
N MET A 34 5.50 2.15 -39.46
CA MET A 34 6.28 1.52 -38.39
C MET A 34 6.20 2.36 -37.12
N LYS A 35 6.30 1.72 -35.95
CA LYS A 35 6.45 2.42 -34.67
C LYS A 35 7.94 2.51 -34.35
N ILE A 36 8.41 3.70 -33.99
CA ILE A 36 9.77 3.93 -33.52
C ILE A 36 9.89 3.30 -32.11
N PRO A 37 10.91 2.47 -31.82
CA PRO A 37 11.14 1.98 -30.46
C PRO A 37 11.27 3.14 -29.49
N VAL A 38 10.70 3.00 -28.29
CA VAL A 38 11.06 3.91 -27.19
C VAL A 38 12.42 3.41 -26.69
N PRO A 39 13.46 4.25 -26.59
CA PRO A 39 14.67 3.86 -25.87
C PRO A 39 14.26 3.74 -24.40
N ASP A 40 14.66 2.66 -23.73
CA ASP A 40 14.36 2.45 -22.31
C ASP A 40 15.18 3.45 -21.49
N GLY A 41 14.66 4.67 -21.40
CA GLY A 41 15.08 5.71 -20.47
C GLY A 41 14.51 5.40 -19.11
N ASP A 42 15.39 5.45 -18.13
CA ASP A 42 15.19 5.32 -16.69
C ASP A 42 14.45 6.54 -16.08
N ASP A 43 13.41 7.00 -16.79
CA ASP A 43 12.50 8.13 -16.46
C ASP A 43 11.57 7.80 -15.26
N PHE A 44 12.04 7.02 -14.28
CA PHE A 44 11.30 6.66 -13.07
C PHE A 44 12.03 7.01 -11.76
N LEU A 45 13.29 7.48 -11.84
CA LEU A 45 14.09 7.85 -10.67
C LEU A 45 14.07 9.36 -10.39
N ASP A 46 13.96 10.21 -11.42
CA ASP A 46 13.94 11.67 -11.24
C ASP A 46 12.62 12.19 -10.62
N ASP A 47 11.47 11.53 -10.90
CA ASP A 47 10.14 11.90 -10.37
C ASP A 47 9.96 11.55 -8.86
N LEU A 48 10.94 10.90 -8.22
CA LEU A 48 10.88 10.53 -6.79
C LEU A 48 11.67 11.46 -5.85
N ASP A 49 12.44 12.43 -6.38
CA ASP A 49 13.21 13.40 -5.58
C ASP A 49 12.51 14.78 -5.48
N GLU A 50 11.53 15.08 -6.34
CA GLU A 50 10.80 16.37 -6.32
C GLU A 50 9.60 16.41 -5.36
N GLY A 51 9.93 16.44 -4.06
CA GLY A 51 9.23 17.28 -3.08
C GLY A 51 7.89 16.80 -2.48
N GLU A 52 7.73 17.11 -1.18
CA GLU A 52 6.48 16.93 -0.43
C GLU A 52 5.36 17.81 -1.01
N THR A 53 4.60 17.29 -1.97
CA THR A 53 3.39 17.95 -2.46
C THR A 53 2.22 17.67 -1.51
N GLU A 54 1.78 18.72 -0.80
CA GLU A 54 0.70 18.68 0.18
C GLU A 54 -0.57 18.03 -0.40
N TYR A 55 -0.94 16.85 0.11
CA TYR A 55 -2.12 16.11 -0.31
C TYR A 55 -3.39 16.90 0.05
N THR A 56 -3.91 17.69 -0.89
CA THR A 56 -5.23 18.30 -0.77
C THR A 56 -6.31 17.29 -1.20
N PRO A 57 -7.20 16.84 -0.30
CA PRO A 57 -8.22 15.86 -0.67
C PRO A 57 -9.19 16.44 -1.71
N HIS A 58 -9.36 15.75 -2.84
CA HIS A 58 -10.31 16.20 -3.86
C HIS A 58 -11.74 16.29 -3.31
N VAL A 59 -12.28 17.52 -3.26
CA VAL A 59 -13.67 17.78 -2.88
C VAL A 59 -14.60 17.03 -3.84
N ARG A 60 -15.26 15.98 -3.35
CA ARG A 60 -16.23 15.19 -4.12
C ARG A 60 -17.35 16.11 -4.64
N ARG A 61 -17.28 16.48 -5.92
CA ARG A 61 -18.31 17.28 -6.59
C ARG A 61 -19.63 16.49 -6.64
N ARG A 62 -20.50 16.73 -5.66
CA ARG A 62 -21.82 16.10 -5.54
C ARG A 62 -22.60 16.29 -6.86
N LYS A 63 -22.77 15.22 -7.63
CA LYS A 63 -23.62 15.22 -8.83
C LYS A 63 -25.01 15.73 -8.42
N LYS A 64 -25.48 16.83 -9.03
CA LYS A 64 -26.87 17.28 -8.89
C LYS A 64 -27.76 16.15 -9.41
N SER A 65 -28.64 15.64 -8.55
CA SER A 65 -29.68 14.69 -8.96
C SER A 65 -30.60 15.35 -10.00
N PRO A 66 -31.11 14.60 -11.01
CA PRO A 66 -32.08 15.13 -11.94
C PRO A 66 -33.34 15.61 -11.21
N SER A 67 -33.88 16.76 -11.60
CA SER A 67 -35.12 17.30 -11.06
C SER A 67 -36.30 16.38 -11.37
N LYS A 68 -37.01 15.90 -10.34
CA LYS A 68 -38.28 15.18 -10.51
C LYS A 68 -39.32 16.13 -11.13
N PRO A 69 -40.17 15.68 -12.06
CA PRO A 69 -41.25 16.50 -12.62
C PRO A 69 -42.30 16.84 -11.55
N ALA A 70 -42.90 18.03 -11.67
CA ALA A 70 -43.80 18.57 -10.66
C ALA A 70 -45.15 17.84 -10.61
N LYS A 71 -45.62 17.49 -9.39
CA LYS A 71 -47.01 17.07 -9.16
C LYS A 71 -47.95 18.29 -9.15
N PRO A 72 -49.21 18.15 -9.62
CA PRO A 72 -50.15 19.27 -9.70
C PRO A 72 -50.56 19.79 -8.31
N LYS A 73 -50.76 21.11 -8.22
CA LYS A 73 -51.12 21.81 -6.97
C LYS A 73 -52.51 21.40 -6.47
N ARG A 74 -52.58 20.82 -5.27
CA ARG A 74 -53.83 20.63 -4.53
C ARG A 74 -54.18 21.94 -3.82
N LYS A 75 -55.40 22.46 -4.02
CA LYS A 75 -55.88 23.70 -3.37
C LYS A 75 -56.06 23.47 -1.87
N ASN A 76 -55.40 24.29 -1.03
CA ASN A 76 -55.71 24.35 0.40
C ASN A 76 -56.89 25.31 0.62
N LYS A 77 -57.91 24.85 1.35
CA LYS A 77 -58.95 25.72 1.92
C LYS A 77 -58.42 26.36 3.22
N ALA A 78 -58.92 27.55 3.53
CA ALA A 78 -58.55 28.30 4.73
C ALA A 78 -59.39 27.91 5.96
N ALA A 79 -58.76 27.96 7.14
CA ALA A 79 -59.33 28.07 8.49
C ALA A 79 -58.17 28.55 9.39
N SER A 80 -58.06 29.81 9.82
CA SER A 80 -58.87 30.57 10.80
C SER A 80 -58.35 30.49 12.26
N GLY A 81 -57.19 31.13 12.53
CA GLY A 81 -56.74 31.75 13.80
C GLY A 81 -56.73 30.94 15.13
N PRO A 82 -56.30 31.56 16.26
CA PRO A 82 -55.56 32.83 16.42
C PRO A 82 -54.18 32.69 17.13
N LYS A 83 -53.48 33.81 17.32
CA LYS A 83 -52.28 34.02 18.18
C LYS A 83 -52.58 35.19 19.15
N PRO A 84 -51.65 35.61 20.04
CA PRO A 84 -50.96 34.88 21.11
C PRO A 84 -51.25 35.53 22.50
N GLY A 85 -50.85 34.89 23.61
CA GLY A 85 -50.97 35.44 24.97
C GLY A 85 -49.63 35.50 25.72
N VAL A 86 -49.39 36.60 26.46
CA VAL A 86 -48.14 36.90 27.19
C VAL A 86 -48.39 36.98 28.70
N LEU A 87 -47.58 36.28 29.50
CA LEU A 87 -47.17 36.57 30.90
C LEU A 87 -45.82 35.82 31.12
N ILE A 88 -44.67 36.42 31.42
CA ILE A 88 -44.23 37.08 32.68
C ILE A 88 -44.30 36.11 33.88
N ALA A 89 -43.27 35.84 34.69
CA ALA A 89 -41.90 36.40 34.80
C ALA A 89 -40.85 35.26 34.68
N LEU A 90 -39.57 35.32 35.08
CA LEU A 90 -38.72 36.33 35.75
C LEU A 90 -37.24 36.00 35.41
N GLY A 91 -36.32 36.97 35.31
CA GLY A 91 -34.90 36.66 35.12
C GLY A 91 -33.94 37.86 35.06
N VAL A 92 -32.83 37.74 35.80
CA VAL A 92 -31.55 38.48 35.72
C VAL A 92 -31.48 39.91 36.31
N LEU A 93 -30.72 40.00 37.40
CA LEU A 93 -29.87 41.11 37.85
C LEU A 93 -28.72 40.41 38.64
N VAL A 94 -27.41 40.67 38.53
CA VAL A 94 -26.63 41.76 37.92
C VAL A 94 -25.43 41.13 37.17
N LEU A 95 -25.08 41.66 36.00
CA LEU A 95 -23.71 41.61 35.47
C LEU A 95 -23.34 43.04 35.07
N LEU A 96 -22.35 43.63 35.74
CA LEU A 96 -21.87 44.98 35.43
C LEU A 96 -20.36 45.10 35.65
N LEU A 97 -19.67 45.41 34.54
CA LEU A 97 -18.35 46.07 34.47
C LEU A 97 -17.15 45.27 35.00
N GLY A 98 -15.99 45.20 34.35
CA GLY A 98 -15.58 45.82 33.09
C GLY A 98 -14.20 46.48 33.19
N GLY A 99 -13.14 45.76 32.81
CA GLY A 99 -11.89 46.33 32.29
C GLY A 99 -10.82 46.83 33.27
N GLY A 100 -9.59 46.90 32.75
CA GLY A 100 -8.53 47.83 33.17
C GLY A 100 -7.55 47.32 34.22
N GLY A 101 -6.30 47.07 33.82
CA GLY A 101 -5.22 46.79 34.76
C GLY A 101 -4.49 48.06 35.21
N TYR A 102 -3.65 47.93 36.25
CA TYR A 102 -2.53 48.84 36.48
C TYR A 102 -1.36 48.15 37.18
N PHE A 103 -0.16 48.65 36.94
CA PHE A 103 1.13 48.12 37.39
C PHE A 103 1.82 49.22 38.23
N LEU A 104 2.66 48.82 39.20
CA LEU A 104 3.65 49.64 39.95
C LEU A 104 3.25 50.36 41.28
N PHE A 105 4.32 50.58 42.07
CA PHE A 105 4.51 51.38 43.31
C PHE A 105 3.91 50.82 44.64
N THR A 106 4.66 50.64 45.75
CA THR A 106 6.13 50.72 46.01
C THR A 106 6.53 50.05 47.35
N TRP A 107 7.86 49.87 47.56
CA TRP A 107 8.60 49.59 48.83
C TRP A 107 7.94 50.02 50.16
N SER A 108 8.12 49.32 51.30
CA SER A 108 9.42 49.11 51.97
C SER A 108 9.47 47.99 53.04
N THR A 109 10.69 47.66 53.47
CA THR A 109 11.18 46.61 54.42
C THR A 109 11.01 46.98 55.92
N PRO A 110 11.45 46.20 56.96
CA PRO A 110 12.34 45.01 56.97
C PRO A 110 12.04 43.82 57.93
N GLY A 111 12.74 42.69 57.67
CA GLY A 111 12.98 41.59 58.62
C GLY A 111 11.93 40.47 58.62
N GLY A 112 12.29 39.18 58.65
CA GLY A 112 13.61 38.54 58.65
C GLY A 112 13.57 37.19 59.39
N LYS A 113 14.23 36.17 58.84
CA LYS A 113 14.39 34.78 59.38
C LYS A 113 13.17 33.84 59.24
N MET A 114 13.14 33.07 58.14
CA MET A 114 13.05 31.59 58.17
C MET A 114 13.08 31.03 56.73
N LEU A 115 14.28 30.91 56.16
CA LEU A 115 14.51 30.19 54.91
C LEU A 115 15.99 29.79 54.83
N LYS A 116 16.32 28.68 55.50
CA LYS A 116 17.54 27.88 55.28
C LYS A 116 17.23 26.45 55.73
N GLY A 117 17.00 25.56 54.77
CA GLY A 117 16.60 24.18 55.03
C GLY A 117 15.85 23.45 53.91
N ILE A 118 15.45 24.12 52.82
CA ILE A 118 14.70 23.48 51.70
C ILE A 118 15.18 23.98 50.32
N THR A 119 16.49 24.08 50.10
CA THR A 119 17.07 24.35 48.76
C THR A 119 18.19 23.39 48.36
N ASP A 120 18.79 22.67 49.31
CA ASP A 120 20.00 21.87 49.04
C ASP A 120 19.67 20.36 48.85
N LYS A 121 18.45 20.05 48.41
CA LYS A 121 17.97 18.68 48.11
C LYS A 121 17.10 18.55 46.86
N ALA A 122 17.07 19.57 45.99
CA ALA A 122 16.36 19.52 44.71
C ALA A 122 17.19 18.87 43.58
N ASP A 123 18.52 19.02 43.63
CA ASP A 123 19.41 18.61 42.52
C ASP A 123 19.93 17.15 42.61
N GLU A 124 19.62 16.42 43.67
CA GLU A 124 20.03 15.02 43.87
C GLU A 124 18.90 13.98 43.69
N ILE A 125 17.66 14.42 43.41
CA ILE A 125 16.50 13.53 43.24
C ILE A 125 16.01 13.48 41.76
N ILE A 126 16.54 14.35 40.88
CA ILE A 126 16.19 14.38 39.45
C ILE A 126 17.09 13.44 38.60
N ASN A 127 18.18 12.90 39.15
CA ASN A 127 19.18 12.09 38.42
C ASN A 127 19.28 10.61 38.86
N SER A 128 18.24 10.04 39.49
CA SER A 128 18.24 8.62 39.95
C SER A 128 17.09 7.76 39.43
N GLN A 129 16.51 8.10 38.27
CA GLN A 129 15.61 7.19 37.54
C GLN A 129 16.12 6.87 36.13
N GLY A 130 16.66 5.66 35.97
CA GLY A 130 16.55 4.94 34.70
C GLY A 130 17.58 5.22 33.62
N THR A 131 18.89 5.09 33.92
CA THR A 131 19.84 4.55 32.92
C THR A 131 19.51 3.08 32.67
N GLY A 132 18.39 2.90 31.98
CA GLY A 132 17.65 1.66 31.81
C GLY A 132 16.69 1.78 30.63
N GLN A 133 17.06 2.60 29.63
CA GLN A 133 16.59 2.41 28.26
C GLN A 133 17.14 1.07 27.77
N SER A 134 16.51 -0.01 28.22
CA SER A 134 16.32 -1.14 27.34
C SER A 134 15.69 -0.57 26.08
N SER A 135 16.43 -0.64 24.98
CA SER A 135 15.86 -0.57 23.66
C SER A 135 14.92 -1.76 23.54
N GLN A 136 13.67 -1.58 23.99
CA GLN A 136 12.57 -2.43 23.56
C GLN A 136 12.46 -2.21 22.06
N GLN A 137 13.20 -3.03 21.31
CA GLN A 137 12.98 -3.21 19.89
C GLN A 137 11.49 -3.55 19.76
N VAL A 138 10.72 -2.62 19.21
CA VAL A 138 9.31 -2.84 18.94
C VAL A 138 9.26 -3.90 17.86
N HIS A 139 9.17 -5.17 18.28
CA HIS A 139 9.10 -6.30 17.36
C HIS A 139 7.86 -6.11 16.50
N GLN A 140 8.06 -5.70 15.25
CA GLN A 140 6.98 -5.44 14.32
C GLN A 140 6.15 -6.72 14.15
N SER A 141 4.83 -6.61 14.33
CA SER A 141 3.93 -7.77 14.22
C SER A 141 3.84 -8.23 12.76
N ASP A 142 3.48 -9.50 12.54
CA ASP A 142 3.20 -10.01 11.19
C ASP A 142 2.09 -9.19 10.49
N VAL A 143 1.12 -8.70 11.26
CA VAL A 143 0.04 -7.83 10.76
C VAL A 143 0.60 -6.53 10.20
N ASP A 144 1.57 -5.92 10.89
CA ASP A 144 2.15 -4.65 10.45
C ASP A 144 3.16 -4.84 9.30
N ARG A 145 3.85 -5.99 9.24
CA ARG A 145 4.61 -6.41 8.04
C ARG A 145 3.68 -6.56 6.84
N MET A 146 2.56 -7.27 7.01
CA MET A 146 1.59 -7.51 5.93
C MET A 146 0.91 -6.21 5.45
N LYS A 147 0.64 -5.26 6.35
CA LYS A 147 0.19 -3.90 5.98
C LYS A 147 1.22 -3.15 5.14
N LYS A 148 2.52 -3.20 5.48
CA LYS A 148 3.60 -2.60 4.67
C LYS A 148 3.65 -3.22 3.27
N ILE A 149 3.53 -4.55 3.17
CA ILE A 149 3.44 -5.26 1.89
C ILE A 149 2.21 -4.79 1.09
N GLY A 150 1.03 -4.70 1.72
CA GLY A 150 -0.18 -4.18 1.09
C GLY A 150 0.00 -2.78 0.53
N LEU A 151 0.54 -1.85 1.32
CA LEU A 151 0.84 -0.50 0.86
C LEU A 151 1.80 -0.51 -0.35
N ALA A 152 2.87 -1.32 -0.29
CA ALA A 152 3.81 -1.45 -1.41
C ALA A 152 3.17 -2.02 -2.69
N PHE A 153 2.27 -3.01 -2.58
CA PHE A 153 1.47 -3.52 -3.71
C PHE A 153 0.58 -2.42 -4.33
N HIS A 154 -0.05 -1.57 -3.51
CA HIS A 154 -0.88 -0.48 -4.00
C HIS A 154 -0.06 0.65 -4.64
N ASN A 155 1.05 1.07 -4.02
CA ASN A 155 1.95 2.07 -4.60
C ASN A 155 2.52 1.58 -5.95
N TYR A 156 2.93 0.31 -6.02
CA TYR A 156 3.33 -0.34 -7.28
C TYR A 156 2.18 -0.33 -8.30
N HIS A 157 0.94 -0.60 -7.87
CA HIS A 157 -0.22 -0.54 -8.75
C HIS A 157 -0.47 0.87 -9.29
N ASP A 158 -0.33 1.91 -8.48
CA ASP A 158 -0.53 3.29 -8.90
C ASP A 158 0.55 3.72 -9.92
N SER A 159 1.80 3.30 -9.71
CA SER A 159 2.91 3.49 -10.66
C SER A 159 2.73 2.74 -11.99
N PHE A 160 2.37 1.46 -11.97
CA PHE A 160 2.41 0.59 -13.16
C PHE A 160 1.03 0.22 -13.73
N THR A 161 -0.06 0.70 -13.12
CA THR A 161 -1.47 0.33 -13.40
C THR A 161 -1.78 -1.17 -13.26
N ARG A 162 -0.96 -1.88 -12.47
CA ARG A 162 -1.04 -3.33 -12.21
C ARG A 162 -0.25 -3.70 -10.96
N PHE A 163 -0.63 -4.79 -10.31
CA PHE A 163 0.25 -5.46 -9.36
C PHE A 163 1.44 -6.13 -10.08
N PRO A 164 2.53 -6.51 -9.38
CA PRO A 164 3.63 -7.27 -9.99
C PRO A 164 3.13 -8.56 -10.67
N TYR A 165 3.73 -9.05 -11.75
CA TYR A 165 5.00 -8.68 -12.38
C TYR A 165 4.84 -7.71 -13.57
N ALA A 166 5.77 -6.76 -13.71
CA ALA A 166 5.87 -5.92 -14.91
C ALA A 166 6.50 -6.69 -16.09
N ASP A 167 6.17 -6.25 -17.31
CA ASP A 167 6.60 -6.90 -18.56
C ASP A 167 8.12 -6.93 -18.78
N ALA A 168 8.84 -5.96 -18.24
CA ALA A 168 10.25 -5.70 -18.57
C ALA A 168 11.24 -6.77 -18.07
N HIS A 169 10.82 -7.64 -17.14
CA HIS A 169 11.69 -8.62 -16.47
C HIS A 169 11.21 -10.07 -16.66
N LEU A 170 10.43 -10.31 -17.72
CA LEU A 170 9.94 -11.63 -18.11
C LEU A 170 10.81 -12.22 -19.23
N VAL A 171 11.58 -13.27 -18.91
CA VAL A 171 12.30 -14.10 -19.89
C VAL A 171 11.41 -15.30 -20.23
N ASP A 172 11.10 -15.50 -21.52
CA ASP A 172 10.16 -16.53 -22.01
C ASP A 172 8.80 -16.56 -21.26
N GLY A 173 8.33 -15.38 -20.84
CA GLY A 173 7.08 -15.21 -20.09
C GLY A 173 7.16 -15.55 -18.59
N LYS A 174 8.35 -15.86 -18.07
CA LYS A 174 8.61 -16.12 -16.65
C LYS A 174 9.48 -15.01 -16.05
N PRO A 175 9.18 -14.53 -14.84
CA PRO A 175 10.04 -13.56 -14.17
C PRO A 175 11.37 -14.19 -13.73
N ASN A 176 12.45 -13.42 -13.82
CA ASN A 176 13.79 -13.80 -13.33
C ASN A 176 13.88 -13.80 -11.79
N LEU A 177 13.20 -12.83 -11.16
CA LEU A 177 13.25 -12.50 -9.74
C LEU A 177 11.83 -12.44 -9.18
N SER A 178 11.68 -12.65 -7.87
CA SER A 178 10.39 -12.59 -7.17
C SER A 178 9.74 -11.21 -7.23
N TRP A 179 8.40 -11.16 -7.15
CA TRP A 179 7.64 -9.93 -6.91
C TRP A 179 8.12 -9.20 -5.65
N ARG A 180 8.67 -9.94 -4.68
CA ARG A 180 9.29 -9.41 -3.45
C ARG A 180 10.47 -8.50 -3.75
N VAL A 181 11.26 -8.79 -4.79
CA VAL A 181 12.36 -7.93 -5.25
C VAL A 181 11.81 -6.69 -5.96
N HIS A 182 10.77 -6.84 -6.77
CA HIS A 182 10.15 -5.70 -7.48
C HIS A 182 9.35 -4.74 -6.57
N LEU A 183 9.09 -5.09 -5.31
CA LEU A 183 8.50 -4.20 -4.32
C LEU A 183 9.53 -3.41 -3.51
N LEU A 184 10.83 -3.71 -3.60
CA LEU A 184 11.87 -3.04 -2.80
C LEU A 184 11.84 -1.50 -2.88
N PRO A 185 11.70 -0.85 -4.06
CA PRO A 185 11.53 0.61 -4.14
C PRO A 185 10.37 1.13 -3.27
N PHE A 186 9.24 0.43 -3.30
CA PHE A 186 8.01 0.79 -2.58
C PHE A 186 8.03 0.42 -1.09
N LEU A 187 9.13 -0.20 -0.63
CA LEU A 187 9.40 -0.54 0.76
C LEU A 187 10.52 0.34 1.36
N GLY A 188 11.13 1.23 0.58
CA GLY A 188 12.29 2.06 0.97
C GLY A 188 13.65 1.39 0.78
N GLU A 189 13.69 0.23 0.11
CA GLU A 189 14.88 -0.62 -0.06
C GLU A 189 15.56 -0.38 -1.43
N GLN A 190 15.62 0.88 -1.87
CA GLN A 190 16.11 1.27 -3.20
C GLN A 190 17.57 0.83 -3.44
N GLU A 191 18.44 1.03 -2.46
CA GLU A 191 19.85 0.64 -2.50
C GLU A 191 20.04 -0.89 -2.58
N LEU A 192 19.10 -1.68 -2.07
CA LEU A 192 19.10 -3.12 -2.25
C LEU A 192 18.60 -3.49 -3.65
N TYR A 193 17.56 -2.80 -4.15
CA TYR A 193 17.04 -3.02 -5.51
C TYR A 193 18.12 -2.77 -6.58
N HIS A 194 18.88 -1.68 -6.47
CA HIS A 194 19.98 -1.34 -7.39
C HIS A 194 21.12 -2.37 -7.42
N LYS A 195 21.26 -3.22 -6.39
CA LYS A 195 22.26 -4.31 -6.40
C LYS A 195 21.83 -5.50 -7.26
N PHE A 196 20.53 -5.69 -7.52
CA PHE A 196 20.04 -6.82 -8.31
C PHE A 196 20.27 -6.61 -9.81
N LYS A 197 20.70 -7.67 -10.49
CA LYS A 197 20.68 -7.73 -11.95
C LYS A 197 19.35 -8.32 -12.39
N LEU A 198 18.47 -7.45 -12.90
CA LEU A 198 17.08 -7.81 -13.23
C LEU A 198 16.96 -8.72 -14.48
N ASP A 199 18.02 -8.76 -15.29
CA ASP A 199 18.19 -9.60 -16.48
C ASP A 199 18.79 -10.99 -16.17
N GLU A 200 19.40 -11.17 -15.00
CA GLU A 200 19.88 -12.48 -14.50
C GLU A 200 18.83 -13.16 -13.60
N PRO A 201 18.72 -14.51 -13.58
CA PRO A 201 17.82 -15.22 -12.69
C PRO A 201 18.23 -15.06 -11.22
N TRP A 202 17.28 -15.33 -10.31
CA TRP A 202 17.46 -15.26 -8.85
C TRP A 202 18.62 -16.10 -8.29
N ASP A 203 18.97 -17.22 -8.94
CA ASP A 203 20.03 -18.15 -8.56
C ASP A 203 21.35 -17.97 -9.30
N SER A 204 21.45 -16.91 -10.14
CA SER A 204 22.73 -16.45 -10.69
C SER A 204 23.75 -16.19 -9.57
N PRO A 205 25.07 -16.37 -9.81
CA PRO A 205 26.09 -16.12 -8.79
C PRO A 205 26.02 -14.70 -8.19
N HIS A 206 25.55 -13.72 -8.96
CA HIS A 206 25.37 -12.34 -8.52
C HIS A 206 24.13 -12.19 -7.62
N ASN A 207 22.93 -12.49 -8.13
CA ASN A 207 21.69 -12.27 -7.37
C ASN A 207 21.60 -13.18 -6.14
N LYS A 208 22.16 -14.40 -6.21
CA LYS A 208 22.19 -15.34 -5.08
C LYS A 208 23.02 -14.81 -3.89
N ALA A 209 24.04 -13.98 -4.14
CA ALA A 209 24.82 -13.34 -3.07
C ALA A 209 24.04 -12.27 -2.28
N LEU A 210 22.87 -11.86 -2.78
CA LEU A 210 21.97 -10.90 -2.11
C LEU A 210 20.91 -11.60 -1.24
N LEU A 211 20.88 -12.94 -1.20
CA LEU A 211 19.84 -13.70 -0.50
C LEU A 211 19.77 -13.38 1.00
N ASP A 212 20.93 -13.21 1.65
CA ASP A 212 21.03 -12.89 3.07
C ASP A 212 20.67 -11.43 3.42
N GLN A 213 20.51 -10.56 2.41
CA GLN A 213 20.02 -9.18 2.57
C GLN A 213 18.48 -9.11 2.51
N MET A 214 17.78 -10.11 3.04
CA MET A 214 16.31 -10.14 3.05
C MET A 214 15.73 -9.04 3.97
N PRO A 215 14.89 -8.12 3.47
CA PRO A 215 14.27 -7.10 4.33
C PRO A 215 13.37 -7.69 5.41
N ASP A 216 13.38 -7.04 6.58
CA ASP A 216 12.62 -7.43 7.79
C ASP A 216 11.11 -7.63 7.56
N VAL A 217 10.56 -7.00 6.52
CA VAL A 217 9.13 -7.11 6.16
C VAL A 217 8.76 -8.51 5.64
N TYR A 218 9.72 -9.29 5.14
CA TYR A 218 9.52 -10.66 4.66
C TYR A 218 9.83 -11.75 5.70
N LEU A 219 10.29 -11.38 6.89
CA LEU A 219 10.53 -12.33 7.97
C LEU A 219 9.24 -13.06 8.40
N THR A 220 9.23 -14.39 8.25
CA THR A 220 8.18 -15.26 8.78
C THR A 220 8.68 -15.94 10.07
N GLN A 221 8.01 -15.69 11.19
CA GLN A 221 8.18 -16.52 12.41
C GLN A 221 8.01 -18.02 12.10
N GLY A 222 8.99 -18.83 12.52
CA GLY A 222 9.01 -20.28 12.32
C GLY A 222 9.86 -20.76 11.14
N VAL A 223 10.20 -19.86 10.19
CA VAL A 223 11.21 -20.13 9.16
C VAL A 223 12.59 -19.94 9.77
N GLN A 224 13.46 -20.95 9.66
CA GLN A 224 14.78 -20.97 10.30
C GLN A 224 15.93 -20.69 9.32
N GLN A 225 15.66 -20.85 8.02
CA GLN A 225 16.65 -20.67 6.96
C GLN A 225 16.83 -19.17 6.67
N PRO A 226 18.06 -18.62 6.77
CA PRO A 226 18.34 -17.24 6.38
C PRO A 226 17.95 -16.98 4.92
N GLY A 227 17.33 -15.82 4.65
CA GLY A 227 16.84 -15.47 3.32
C GLY A 227 15.61 -16.23 2.83
N TYR A 228 14.92 -17.00 3.67
CA TYR A 228 13.68 -17.70 3.30
C TYR A 228 12.44 -17.01 3.88
N THR A 229 11.34 -17.05 3.14
CA THR A 229 10.05 -16.49 3.54
C THR A 229 8.88 -17.39 3.11
N SER A 230 7.79 -17.35 3.88
CA SER A 230 6.51 -17.99 3.54
C SER A 230 5.40 -16.99 3.20
N ILE A 231 5.76 -15.72 2.99
CA ILE A 231 4.84 -14.68 2.51
C ILE A 231 4.66 -14.87 0.99
N MET A 232 3.53 -15.42 0.55
CA MET A 232 3.34 -15.91 -0.83
C MET A 232 2.05 -15.44 -1.50
N THR A 233 2.06 -15.38 -2.83
CA THR A 233 0.84 -15.29 -3.64
C THR A 233 0.30 -16.69 -3.98
N PHE A 234 -0.86 -16.75 -4.62
CA PHE A 234 -1.35 -17.96 -5.30
C PHE A 234 -1.16 -17.82 -6.81
N THR A 235 -0.65 -18.89 -7.43
CA THR A 235 -0.34 -18.97 -8.86
C THR A 235 -1.07 -20.10 -9.54
N GLY A 236 -1.28 -19.95 -10.85
CA GLY A 236 -1.95 -20.94 -11.70
C GLY A 236 -3.18 -20.37 -12.39
N LYS A 237 -3.89 -21.23 -13.14
CA LYS A 237 -5.05 -20.82 -13.92
C LYS A 237 -6.12 -20.19 -12.99
N ASP A 238 -6.76 -19.14 -13.48
CA ASP A 238 -7.87 -18.41 -12.84
C ASP A 238 -7.53 -17.66 -11.53
N THR A 239 -6.31 -17.81 -10.99
CA THR A 239 -5.73 -16.90 -9.99
C THR A 239 -5.38 -15.52 -10.58
N PRO A 240 -5.20 -14.46 -9.76
CA PRO A 240 -4.67 -13.18 -10.21
C PRO A 240 -3.26 -13.28 -10.83
N PHE A 241 -2.42 -14.20 -10.35
CA PHE A 241 -1.03 -14.38 -10.79
C PHE A 241 -0.88 -15.64 -11.66
N ASN A 242 -1.58 -15.65 -12.79
CA ASN A 242 -1.68 -16.80 -13.69
C ASN A 242 -0.51 -16.97 -14.69
N GLY A 243 0.59 -16.26 -14.48
CA GLY A 243 1.78 -16.23 -15.35
C GLY A 243 1.76 -15.06 -16.36
N GLY A 244 2.95 -14.52 -16.64
CA GLY A 244 3.10 -13.32 -17.47
C GLY A 244 2.85 -12.03 -16.70
N LYS A 245 2.07 -11.12 -17.29
CA LYS A 245 1.76 -9.79 -16.73
C LYS A 245 0.99 -9.90 -15.42
N GLY A 246 1.42 -9.14 -14.42
CA GLY A 246 0.67 -8.98 -13.17
C GLY A 246 -0.73 -8.38 -13.36
N PRO A 247 -1.68 -8.72 -12.48
CA PRO A 247 -3.09 -8.39 -12.64
C PRO A 247 -3.35 -6.90 -12.41
N GLN A 248 -4.30 -6.35 -13.18
CA GLN A 248 -4.78 -4.98 -13.00
C GLN A 248 -6.01 -4.97 -12.10
N MET A 249 -6.17 -3.96 -11.24
CA MET A 249 -7.31 -3.86 -10.32
C MET A 249 -8.67 -4.00 -11.02
N ARG A 250 -8.79 -3.50 -12.26
CA ARG A 250 -10.01 -3.60 -13.10
C ARG A 250 -10.37 -5.02 -13.55
N ASN A 251 -9.46 -5.99 -13.41
CA ASN A 251 -9.68 -7.39 -13.79
C ASN A 251 -10.40 -8.18 -12.67
N PHE A 252 -10.47 -7.64 -11.45
CA PHE A 252 -11.09 -8.25 -10.28
C PHE A 252 -12.61 -8.04 -10.33
N THR A 253 -13.30 -8.77 -11.21
CA THR A 253 -14.75 -8.60 -11.43
C THR A 253 -15.60 -9.03 -10.24
N ASP A 254 -15.06 -9.90 -9.39
CA ASP A 254 -15.75 -10.40 -8.19
C ASP A 254 -15.61 -9.43 -6.99
N GLY A 255 -14.89 -8.33 -7.19
CA GLY A 255 -14.59 -7.32 -6.17
C GLY A 255 -13.22 -7.50 -5.56
N VAL A 256 -12.40 -6.45 -5.64
CA VAL A 256 -11.02 -6.39 -5.13
C VAL A 256 -10.89 -6.83 -3.66
N SER A 257 -11.83 -6.42 -2.81
CA SER A 257 -11.89 -6.76 -1.38
C SER A 257 -12.17 -8.24 -1.08
N ASN A 258 -12.61 -9.00 -2.08
CA ASN A 258 -13.02 -10.40 -1.95
C ASN A 258 -11.87 -11.37 -2.31
N VAL A 259 -10.76 -10.86 -2.82
CA VAL A 259 -9.65 -11.69 -3.33
C VAL A 259 -8.45 -11.62 -2.39
N ILE A 260 -7.91 -12.77 -1.99
CA ILE A 260 -6.64 -12.91 -1.29
C ILE A 260 -5.50 -12.72 -2.31
N LEU A 261 -4.67 -11.69 -2.12
CA LEU A 261 -3.46 -11.50 -2.93
C LEU A 261 -2.26 -12.23 -2.35
N VAL A 262 -2.06 -12.10 -1.03
CA VAL A 262 -0.88 -12.63 -0.34
C VAL A 262 -1.33 -13.35 0.94
N VAL A 263 -0.62 -14.42 1.27
CA VAL A 263 -0.82 -15.21 2.50
C VAL A 263 0.52 -15.48 3.18
N LYS A 264 0.55 -15.40 4.52
CA LYS A 264 1.60 -16.01 5.32
C LYS A 264 1.29 -17.51 5.43
N ALA A 265 1.92 -18.29 4.58
CA ALA A 265 1.83 -19.75 4.58
C ALA A 265 2.63 -20.36 5.75
N GLY A 266 2.46 -21.67 5.96
CA GLY A 266 3.24 -22.45 6.93
C GLY A 266 4.75 -22.38 6.65
N PRO A 267 5.61 -22.47 7.68
CA PRO A 267 7.07 -22.46 7.50
C PRO A 267 7.60 -23.57 6.58
N ASP A 268 6.89 -24.70 6.48
CA ASP A 268 7.18 -25.81 5.57
C ASP A 268 7.06 -25.46 4.07
N LYS A 269 6.47 -24.29 3.75
CA LYS A 269 6.38 -23.78 2.38
C LYS A 269 7.46 -22.79 2.02
N ALA A 270 8.32 -22.38 2.96
CA ALA A 270 9.22 -21.26 2.74
C ALA A 270 10.20 -21.47 1.57
N VAL A 271 10.41 -20.39 0.79
CA VAL A 271 11.34 -20.34 -0.36
C VAL A 271 12.32 -19.18 -0.19
N PRO A 272 13.48 -19.19 -0.88
CA PRO A 272 14.34 -18.03 -1.02
C PRO A 272 13.51 -16.80 -1.45
N TRP A 273 13.59 -15.69 -0.73
CA TRP A 273 12.70 -14.54 -1.00
C TRP A 273 12.89 -13.94 -2.40
N THR A 274 14.09 -14.08 -2.98
CA THR A 274 14.40 -13.66 -4.36
C THR A 274 13.83 -14.60 -5.42
N GLN A 275 13.43 -15.82 -5.07
CA GLN A 275 12.93 -16.82 -6.01
C GLN A 275 11.49 -16.50 -6.47
N PRO A 276 11.21 -16.47 -7.78
CA PRO A 276 9.87 -16.26 -8.34
C PRO A 276 9.00 -17.54 -8.27
N VAL A 277 8.88 -18.11 -7.09
CA VAL A 277 8.01 -19.26 -6.79
C VAL A 277 7.06 -18.87 -5.65
N ASP A 278 5.83 -19.33 -5.78
CA ASP A 278 4.67 -19.04 -4.93
C ASP A 278 3.73 -20.27 -4.92
N LEU A 279 2.60 -20.19 -4.23
CA LEU A 279 1.76 -21.37 -3.99
C LEU A 279 0.99 -21.81 -5.25
N PRO A 280 1.02 -23.10 -5.65
CA PRO A 280 0.19 -23.60 -6.74
C PRO A 280 -1.27 -23.73 -6.31
N PHE A 281 -2.18 -23.11 -7.05
CA PHE A 281 -3.61 -23.20 -6.79
C PHE A 281 -4.23 -24.50 -7.31
N ASN A 282 -4.88 -25.24 -6.41
CA ASN A 282 -5.75 -26.36 -6.73
C ASN A 282 -7.18 -26.03 -6.28
N PRO A 283 -8.15 -25.75 -7.18
CA PRO A 283 -9.49 -25.33 -6.79
C PRO A 283 -10.29 -26.42 -6.04
N GLY A 284 -9.92 -27.70 -6.16
CA GLY A 284 -10.56 -28.80 -5.44
C GLY A 284 -10.02 -29.02 -4.02
N ASN A 285 -8.80 -28.54 -3.72
CA ASN A 285 -8.19 -28.63 -2.38
C ASN A 285 -7.16 -27.51 -2.17
N PRO A 286 -7.57 -26.23 -2.12
CA PRO A 286 -6.63 -25.10 -2.11
C PRO A 286 -5.84 -25.01 -0.79
N ILE A 287 -6.42 -25.48 0.31
CA ILE A 287 -5.79 -25.45 1.64
C ILE A 287 -4.52 -26.32 1.71
N SER A 288 -4.41 -27.35 0.87
CA SER A 288 -3.22 -28.22 0.80
C SER A 288 -1.94 -27.47 0.38
N ALA A 289 -2.08 -26.34 -0.31
CA ALA A 289 -0.94 -25.50 -0.70
C ALA A 289 -0.38 -24.69 0.49
N LEU A 290 -1.21 -24.35 1.49
CA LEU A 290 -0.84 -23.42 2.57
C LEU A 290 0.13 -24.00 3.62
N GLY A 291 0.28 -25.32 3.68
CA GLY A 291 1.21 -25.98 4.64
C GLY A 291 0.69 -26.04 6.07
N GLN A 292 1.62 -26.13 7.02
CA GLN A 292 1.34 -26.32 8.45
C GLN A 292 1.25 -24.96 9.16
N ALA A 293 0.02 -24.57 9.53
CA ALA A 293 -0.20 -23.39 10.38
C ALA A 293 0.36 -23.61 11.80
N THR A 294 1.16 -22.67 12.28
CA THR A 294 1.75 -22.71 13.63
C THR A 294 0.72 -22.53 14.74
N ASP A 295 -0.37 -21.80 14.47
CA ASP A 295 -1.42 -21.40 15.41
C ASP A 295 -2.85 -21.72 14.89
N GLY A 296 -2.96 -22.70 13.99
CA GLY A 296 -4.24 -23.18 13.44
C GLY A 296 -4.93 -22.23 12.48
N LYS A 297 -4.24 -21.19 11.99
CA LYS A 297 -4.76 -20.17 11.08
C LYS A 297 -3.66 -19.62 10.17
N PHE A 298 -4.05 -18.91 9.12
CA PHE A 298 -3.15 -18.22 8.19
C PHE A 298 -3.52 -16.74 8.08
N LEU A 299 -2.53 -15.87 8.02
CA LEU A 299 -2.71 -14.42 7.87
C LEU A 299 -2.77 -14.07 6.38
N CYS A 300 -3.82 -13.38 5.95
CA CYS A 300 -4.06 -13.03 4.54
C CYS A 300 -4.13 -11.52 4.34
N LEU A 301 -3.59 -11.06 3.21
CA LEU A 301 -3.76 -9.74 2.64
C LEU A 301 -4.78 -9.83 1.50
N MET A 302 -5.86 -9.07 1.63
CA MET A 302 -6.89 -8.93 0.60
C MET A 302 -6.46 -7.90 -0.46
N GLY A 303 -7.11 -7.90 -1.62
CA GLY A 303 -6.77 -7.01 -2.73
C GLY A 303 -7.01 -5.51 -2.49
N ASP A 304 -7.75 -5.17 -1.43
CA ASP A 304 -7.99 -3.80 -0.95
C ASP A 304 -7.08 -3.44 0.24
N ALA A 305 -6.00 -4.21 0.44
CA ALA A 305 -5.09 -4.18 1.58
C ALA A 305 -5.70 -4.47 2.96
N ALA A 306 -6.96 -4.94 3.04
CA ALA A 306 -7.50 -5.43 4.30
C ALA A 306 -6.75 -6.68 4.78
N ILE A 307 -6.49 -6.77 6.08
CA ILE A 307 -5.89 -7.96 6.70
C ILE A 307 -7.00 -8.87 7.21
N LYS A 308 -7.00 -10.12 6.75
CA LYS A 308 -7.89 -11.20 7.21
C LYS A 308 -7.09 -12.35 7.81
N THR A 309 -7.80 -13.26 8.47
CA THR A 309 -7.20 -14.48 9.02
C THR A 309 -8.13 -15.64 8.74
N ILE A 310 -7.63 -16.68 8.09
CA ILE A 310 -8.41 -17.87 7.73
C ILE A 310 -8.02 -19.05 8.66
N PRO A 311 -8.98 -19.77 9.25
CA PRO A 311 -8.67 -20.95 10.06
C PRO A 311 -8.28 -22.14 9.17
N THR A 312 -7.54 -23.11 9.70
CA THR A 312 -7.25 -24.39 9.00
C THR A 312 -8.51 -25.24 8.74
N SER A 313 -9.65 -24.87 9.32
CA SER A 313 -10.96 -25.49 9.09
C SER A 313 -11.82 -24.77 8.04
N ILE A 314 -11.30 -23.75 7.33
CA ILE A 314 -12.02 -23.05 6.26
C ILE A 314 -12.46 -24.05 5.17
N SER A 315 -13.68 -23.88 4.64
CA SER A 315 -14.18 -24.79 3.60
C SER A 315 -13.31 -24.66 2.33
N PRO A 316 -12.97 -25.78 1.65
CA PRO A 316 -12.23 -25.75 0.39
C PRO A 316 -12.88 -24.83 -0.65
N GLN A 317 -14.21 -24.80 -0.69
CA GLN A 317 -14.99 -23.95 -1.59
C GLN A 317 -14.81 -22.47 -1.26
N THR A 318 -15.00 -22.06 -0.01
CA THR A 318 -14.82 -20.65 0.42
C THR A 318 -13.42 -20.14 0.10
N LEU A 319 -12.39 -20.95 0.39
CA LEU A 319 -11.01 -20.58 0.08
C LEU A 319 -10.73 -20.54 -1.44
N SER A 320 -11.33 -21.46 -2.20
CA SER A 320 -11.22 -21.49 -3.67
C SER A 320 -11.82 -20.23 -4.33
N LEU A 321 -12.97 -19.77 -3.83
CA LEU A 321 -13.57 -18.50 -4.26
C LEU A 321 -12.70 -17.30 -3.84
N ALA A 322 -12.16 -17.30 -2.61
CA ALA A 322 -11.32 -16.22 -2.11
C ALA A 322 -9.97 -16.07 -2.85
N ILE A 323 -9.52 -17.10 -3.58
CA ILE A 323 -8.26 -17.06 -4.34
C ILE A 323 -8.49 -16.62 -5.81
N GLN A 324 -9.69 -16.83 -6.34
CA GLN A 324 -10.07 -16.42 -7.68
C GLN A 324 -10.54 -14.95 -7.70
N HIS A 325 -10.67 -14.37 -8.89
CA HIS A 325 -10.93 -12.93 -9.05
C HIS A 325 -11.97 -12.58 -10.13
N LYS A 326 -12.48 -13.60 -10.83
CA LYS A 326 -13.38 -13.46 -11.97
C LYS A 326 -14.28 -14.69 -12.21
N ASP A 327 -14.60 -15.44 -11.16
CA ASP A 327 -15.49 -16.60 -11.25
C ASP A 327 -16.99 -16.21 -11.18
N GLY A 328 -17.29 -14.97 -10.81
CA GLY A 328 -18.65 -14.41 -10.75
C GLY A 328 -19.50 -14.89 -9.59
N GLN A 329 -18.93 -15.62 -8.63
CA GLN A 329 -19.66 -16.16 -7.48
C GLN A 329 -19.58 -15.22 -6.27
N VAL A 330 -20.59 -15.34 -5.40
CA VAL A 330 -20.63 -14.56 -4.16
C VAL A 330 -19.77 -15.25 -3.10
N LEU A 331 -18.76 -14.53 -2.60
CA LEU A 331 -17.91 -15.01 -1.53
C LEU A 331 -18.69 -15.13 -0.20
N PRO A 332 -18.72 -16.31 0.44
CA PRO A 332 -19.26 -16.45 1.80
C PRO A 332 -18.43 -15.65 2.80
N VAL A 333 -19.05 -15.14 3.87
CA VAL A 333 -18.32 -14.45 4.95
C VAL A 333 -17.41 -15.44 5.69
N PHE A 334 -16.14 -15.06 5.85
CA PHE A 334 -15.13 -15.72 6.69
C PHE A 334 -14.20 -14.68 7.33
#